data_AF-A0A6N8ZCJ0-F1
#
_entry.id   AF-A0A6N8ZCJ0-F1
#
_cell.length_a   1.000
_cell.length_b   1.000
_cell.length_c   1.000
_cell.angle_alpha   90.00
_cell.angle_beta   90.00
_cell.angle_gamma   90.00
#
_symmetry.space_group_name_H-M   'P 1'
#
loop_
_entity.id
_entity.type
_entity.pdbx_description
1 polymer ?
#
loop_
_entity_poly.entity_id
_entity_poly.type
_entity_poly.pdbx_seq_one_letter_code
_entity_poly.pdbx_strand_id
1 'polypeptide(L)'
;MKDEIEARYREDNFHVVAAGIDAPLLWNKRGDRQGYRKAEDDLATALEAIGRRPPTAAYRLPGEVTMQGPLIAWYLGAEWNVAITESYPRVFRQLLEYINRCDLLHTADRLMQGLTPSSRRPEECEHGHEQDATLLAMAAWAAIQNPPLPNWQNLYDGDDCLFNPSGVPVSYWMPIPATNQPH
;
A
#
# COMPACT_ATOMS: atom_id res chain seq x y z
N MET A 1 -4.70 21.42 -8.03
CA MET A 1 -4.82 20.23 -7.16
C MET A 1 -4.22 20.43 -5.77
N LYS A 2 -2.91 20.71 -5.60
CA LYS A 2 -2.31 20.94 -4.27
C LYS A 2 -2.97 22.09 -3.52
N ASP A 3 -2.95 23.27 -4.14
CA ASP A 3 -3.53 24.48 -3.57
C ASP A 3 -5.03 24.34 -3.24
N GLU A 4 -5.77 23.54 -4.02
CA GLU A 4 -7.19 23.27 -3.81
C GLU A 4 -7.44 22.36 -2.60
N ILE A 5 -6.62 21.31 -2.43
CA ILE A 5 -6.70 20.41 -1.27
C ILE A 5 -6.29 21.16 -0.01
N GLU A 6 -5.15 21.87 -0.04
CA GLU A 6 -4.70 22.67 1.10
C GLU A 6 -5.68 23.79 1.45
N ALA A 7 -6.30 24.44 0.45
CA ALA A 7 -7.34 25.44 0.70
C ALA A 7 -8.59 24.83 1.36
N ARG A 8 -8.98 23.61 0.98
CA ARG A 8 -10.15 22.92 1.53
C ARG A 8 -9.98 22.53 3.00
N TYR A 9 -8.75 22.27 3.44
CA TYR A 9 -8.44 21.85 4.81
C TYR A 9 -7.59 22.87 5.59
N ARG A 10 -7.59 24.14 5.14
CA ARG A 10 -6.74 25.21 5.66
C ARG A 10 -7.02 25.53 7.13
N GLU A 11 -8.26 25.33 7.59
CA GLU A 11 -8.68 25.60 8.98
C GLU A 11 -8.17 24.54 9.98
N ASP A 12 -7.78 23.35 9.50
CA ASP A 12 -7.41 22.20 10.33
C ASP A 12 -5.89 22.01 10.53
N ASN A 13 -5.06 22.97 10.07
CA ASN A 13 -3.58 22.78 9.97
C ASN A 13 -3.22 21.46 9.27
N PHE A 14 -3.96 21.14 8.21
CA PHE A 14 -3.80 19.90 7.49
C PHE A 14 -2.51 19.90 6.66
N HIS A 15 -1.70 18.87 6.85
CA HIS A 15 -0.49 18.64 6.07
C HIS A 15 -0.44 17.17 5.61
N VAL A 16 -0.31 16.95 4.30
CA VAL A 16 -0.04 15.62 3.77
C VAL A 16 1.42 15.31 4.03
N VAL A 17 1.68 14.17 4.69
CA VAL A 17 3.04 13.74 5.07
C VAL A 17 3.47 12.47 4.35
N ALA A 18 2.51 11.69 3.85
CA ALA A 18 2.75 10.45 3.13
C ALA A 18 1.62 10.18 2.12
N ALA A 19 1.94 9.42 1.07
CA ALA A 19 0.99 8.97 0.07
C ALA A 19 1.21 7.49 -0.29
N GLY A 20 0.11 6.75 -0.40
CA GLY A 20 0.09 5.38 -0.90
C GLY A 20 -0.37 5.38 -2.36
N ILE A 21 0.35 4.68 -3.23
CA ILE A 21 0.05 4.57 -4.66
C ILE A 21 -0.27 3.11 -4.99
N ASP A 22 -1.47 2.86 -5.54
CA ASP A 22 -1.88 1.54 -6.06
C ASP A 22 -1.48 1.42 -7.54
N ALA A 23 -0.17 1.47 -7.77
CA ALA A 23 0.44 1.24 -9.06
C ALA A 23 1.92 0.90 -8.88
N PRO A 24 2.51 0.08 -9.77
CA PRO A 24 3.94 -0.25 -9.70
C PRO A 24 4.83 0.99 -9.75
N LEU A 25 5.74 1.12 -8.78
CA LEU A 25 6.73 2.19 -8.68
C LEU A 25 8.14 1.70 -9.04
N LEU A 26 8.45 0.43 -8.81
CA LEU A 26 9.75 -0.16 -9.12
C LEU A 26 9.67 -1.19 -10.24
N TRP A 27 10.66 -1.13 -11.12
CA TRP A 27 10.87 -2.09 -12.20
C TRP A 27 12.24 -2.72 -12.02
N ASN A 28 12.41 -4.00 -12.33
CA ASN A 28 13.77 -4.50 -12.49
C ASN A 28 14.25 -4.35 -13.94
N LYS A 29 15.55 -4.56 -14.18
CA LYS A 29 16.16 -4.50 -15.53
C LYS A 29 15.58 -5.50 -16.54
N ARG A 30 14.79 -6.47 -16.08
CA ARG A 30 14.08 -7.47 -16.89
C ARG A 30 12.60 -7.10 -17.11
N GLY A 31 12.15 -5.94 -16.63
CA GLY A 31 10.76 -5.49 -16.71
C GLY A 31 9.82 -6.23 -15.76
N ASP A 32 10.36 -6.88 -14.75
CA ASP A 32 9.64 -7.71 -13.81
C ASP A 32 9.46 -7.06 -12.43
N ARG A 33 8.55 -7.64 -11.65
CA ARG A 33 7.95 -7.06 -10.44
C ARG A 33 8.38 -7.83 -9.17
N GLN A 34 9.68 -7.82 -8.82
CA GLN A 34 10.21 -8.64 -7.72
C GLN A 34 9.61 -8.31 -6.35
N GLY A 35 9.41 -7.04 -6.01
CA GLY A 35 8.77 -6.65 -4.74
C GLY A 35 7.38 -7.29 -4.57
N TYR A 36 6.57 -7.29 -5.63
CA TYR A 36 5.27 -7.97 -5.66
C TYR A 36 5.41 -9.48 -5.46
N ARG A 37 6.35 -10.11 -6.19
CA ARG A 37 6.60 -11.54 -6.04
C ARG A 37 7.01 -11.91 -4.63
N LYS A 38 7.87 -11.13 -3.99
CA LYS A 38 8.25 -11.37 -2.60
C LYS A 38 7.03 -11.33 -1.67
N ALA A 39 6.16 -10.31 -1.80
CA ALA A 39 4.93 -10.23 -1.00
C ALA A 39 3.99 -11.43 -1.25
N GLU A 40 3.86 -11.86 -2.50
CA GLU A 40 3.09 -13.04 -2.89
C GLU A 40 3.70 -14.34 -2.37
N ASP A 41 5.02 -14.49 -2.46
CA ASP A 41 5.77 -15.66 -1.99
C ASP A 41 5.72 -15.76 -0.46
N ASP A 42 5.84 -14.63 0.24
CA ASP A 42 5.69 -14.54 1.70
C ASP A 42 4.25 -14.91 2.10
N LEU A 43 3.23 -14.39 1.41
CA LEU A 43 1.83 -14.75 1.61
C LEU A 43 1.59 -16.24 1.30
N ALA A 44 2.17 -16.77 0.22
CA ALA A 44 2.02 -18.15 -0.17
C ALA A 44 2.64 -19.09 0.85
N THR A 45 3.88 -18.82 1.27
CA THR A 45 4.58 -19.55 2.32
C THR A 45 3.75 -19.56 3.62
N ALA A 46 3.18 -18.40 3.99
CA ALA A 46 2.37 -18.28 5.19
C ALA A 46 1.05 -19.05 5.08
N LEU A 47 0.35 -18.99 3.94
CA LEU A 47 -0.88 -19.75 3.71
C LEU A 47 -0.62 -21.26 3.70
N GLU A 48 0.47 -21.71 3.07
CA GLU A 48 0.88 -23.11 3.05
C GLU A 48 1.16 -23.63 4.48
N ALA A 49 1.79 -22.83 5.33
CA ALA A 49 2.09 -23.18 6.72
C ALA A 49 0.84 -23.47 7.57
N ILE A 50 -0.33 -22.95 7.19
CA ILE A 50 -1.61 -23.21 7.87
C ILE A 50 -2.54 -24.12 7.07
N GLY A 51 -2.01 -24.83 6.05
CA GLY A 51 -2.77 -25.76 5.22
C GLY A 51 -3.77 -25.07 4.28
N ARG A 52 -3.59 -23.78 3.98
CA ARG A 52 -4.40 -23.03 3.02
C ARG A 52 -3.66 -22.93 1.68
N ARG A 53 -4.43 -22.89 0.59
CA ARG A 53 -3.87 -22.73 -0.75
C ARG A 53 -3.63 -21.25 -1.02
N PRO A 54 -2.45 -20.85 -1.55
CA PRO A 54 -2.24 -19.50 -2.03
C PRO A 54 -3.25 -19.15 -3.14
N PRO A 55 -3.71 -17.88 -3.21
CA PRO A 55 -4.46 -17.42 -4.37
C PRO A 55 -3.59 -17.61 -5.63
N THR A 56 -4.20 -18.08 -6.71
CA THR A 56 -3.48 -18.32 -7.97
C THR A 56 -3.05 -16.97 -8.54
N ALA A 57 -1.74 -16.74 -8.65
CA ALA A 57 -1.15 -15.48 -9.09
C ALA A 57 -1.70 -15.08 -10.47
N ALA A 58 -2.54 -14.04 -10.50
CA ALA A 58 -3.11 -13.47 -11.72
C ALA A 58 -3.02 -11.93 -11.68
N TYR A 59 -1.88 -11.39 -11.27
CA TYR A 59 -1.67 -9.94 -11.19
C TYR A 59 -0.75 -9.45 -12.33
N ARG A 60 -1.13 -9.79 -13.57
CA ARG A 60 -0.56 -9.15 -14.77
C ARG A 60 -1.27 -7.81 -14.99
N LEU A 61 -0.76 -6.73 -14.40
CA LEU A 61 -1.24 -5.40 -14.82
C LEU A 61 -0.72 -5.12 -16.24
N PRO A 62 -1.59 -4.71 -17.18
CA PRO A 62 -1.21 -4.27 -18.52
C PRO A 62 -0.12 -3.18 -18.49
N GLY A 63 0.65 -3.05 -19.57
CA GLY A 63 1.75 -2.07 -19.68
C GLY A 63 1.35 -0.62 -19.35
N GLU A 64 0.09 -0.25 -19.55
CA GLU A 64 -0.47 1.09 -19.31
C GLU A 64 -0.46 1.52 -17.83
N VAL A 65 -0.60 0.58 -16.88
CA VAL A 65 -0.53 0.87 -15.42
C VAL A 65 0.92 1.06 -14.97
N THR A 66 1.89 0.67 -15.80
CA THR A 66 3.30 0.57 -15.41
C THR A 66 3.99 1.94 -15.35
N MET A 67 3.53 2.93 -16.13
CA MET A 67 4.05 4.31 -16.12
C MET A 67 3.26 5.28 -15.24
N GLN A 68 2.01 4.96 -14.90
CA GLN A 68 1.17 5.86 -14.08
C GLN A 68 1.76 6.04 -12.68
N GLY A 69 2.16 4.93 -12.04
CA GLY A 69 2.76 4.95 -10.71
C GLY A 69 3.97 5.89 -10.62
N PRO A 70 5.02 5.71 -11.44
CA PRO A 70 6.21 6.56 -11.37
C PRO A 70 5.93 8.04 -11.68
N LEU A 71 5.01 8.35 -12.60
CA LEU A 71 4.63 9.73 -12.90
C LEU A 71 3.90 10.39 -11.73
N ILE A 72 2.98 9.67 -11.07
CA ILE A 72 2.29 10.13 -9.87
C ILE A 72 3.32 10.33 -8.74
N ALA A 73 4.23 9.38 -8.56
CA ALA A 73 5.27 9.49 -7.53
C ALA A 73 6.20 10.68 -7.77
N TRP A 74 6.60 10.92 -9.01
CA TRP A 74 7.40 12.09 -9.38
C TRP A 74 6.67 13.39 -9.04
N TYR A 75 5.39 13.51 -9.44
CA TYR A 75 4.59 14.70 -9.15
C TYR A 75 4.43 14.93 -7.64
N LEU A 76 4.10 13.89 -6.88
CA LEU A 76 3.95 14.00 -5.42
C LEU A 76 5.27 14.36 -4.73
N GLY A 77 6.38 13.77 -5.15
CA GLY A 77 7.70 14.09 -4.63
C GLY A 77 8.11 15.55 -4.93
N ALA A 78 7.86 16.01 -6.17
CA ALA A 78 8.20 17.36 -6.60
C ALA A 78 7.34 18.44 -5.94
N GLU A 79 6.02 18.22 -5.85
CA GLU A 79 5.07 19.25 -5.42
C GLU A 79 4.79 19.21 -3.91
N TRP A 80 4.80 18.03 -3.29
CA TRP A 80 4.37 17.86 -1.90
C TRP A 80 5.49 17.46 -0.94
N ASN A 81 6.63 16.95 -1.44
CA ASN A 81 7.73 16.46 -0.60
C ASN A 81 7.27 15.48 0.49
N VAL A 82 6.48 14.49 0.09
CA VAL A 82 5.88 13.48 0.99
C VAL A 82 6.60 12.15 0.87
N ALA A 83 6.52 11.33 1.93
CA ALA A 83 6.93 9.94 1.85
C ALA A 83 6.00 9.17 0.88
N ILE A 84 6.57 8.38 -0.01
CA ILE A 84 5.81 7.63 -1.00
C ILE A 84 5.97 6.13 -0.73
N THR A 85 4.84 5.44 -0.64
CA THR A 85 4.82 3.98 -0.63
C THR A 85 3.97 3.47 -1.77
N GLU A 86 4.46 2.44 -2.44
CA GLU A 86 3.62 1.52 -3.18
C GLU A 86 2.79 0.72 -2.17
N SER A 87 1.57 0.34 -2.51
CA SER A 87 0.92 -0.81 -1.90
C SER A 87 0.00 -1.48 -2.91
N TYR A 88 -0.23 -2.79 -2.76
CA TYR A 88 -1.22 -3.50 -3.57
C TYR A 88 -2.39 -3.92 -2.68
N PRO A 89 -3.49 -3.16 -2.67
CA PRO A 89 -4.55 -3.30 -1.67
C PRO A 89 -5.14 -4.71 -1.56
N ARG A 90 -5.24 -5.44 -2.68
CA ARG A 90 -5.73 -6.83 -2.65
C ARG A 90 -4.81 -7.78 -1.89
N VAL A 91 -3.50 -7.71 -2.13
CA VAL A 91 -2.52 -8.54 -1.39
C VAL A 91 -2.43 -8.07 0.05
N PHE A 92 -2.45 -6.76 0.29
CA PHE A 92 -2.44 -6.21 1.64
C PHE A 92 -3.64 -6.69 2.45
N ARG A 93 -4.85 -6.64 1.89
CA ARG A 93 -6.06 -7.17 2.54
C ARG A 93 -5.93 -8.65 2.87
N GLN A 94 -5.46 -9.47 1.94
CA GLN A 94 -5.28 -10.90 2.16
C GLN A 94 -4.26 -11.19 3.28
N LEU A 95 -3.17 -10.40 3.34
CA LEU A 95 -2.21 -10.47 4.44
C LEU A 95 -2.87 -10.10 5.78
N LEU A 96 -3.67 -9.04 5.83
CA LEU A 96 -4.37 -8.65 7.06
C LEU A 96 -5.36 -9.71 7.54
N GLU A 97 -6.12 -10.32 6.62
CA GLU A 97 -7.02 -11.45 6.89
C GLU A 97 -6.24 -12.67 7.41
N TYR A 98 -5.05 -12.93 6.84
CA TYR A 98 -4.19 -14.03 7.24
C TYR A 98 -3.57 -13.84 8.64
N ILE A 99 -2.98 -12.67 8.92
CA ILE A 99 -2.29 -12.40 10.20
C ILE A 99 -3.32 -12.34 11.35
N ASN A 100 -4.61 -12.53 11.06
CA ASN A 100 -5.73 -12.43 11.99
C ASN A 100 -5.64 -11.15 12.82
N ARG A 101 -5.15 -10.08 12.19
CA ARG A 101 -5.10 -8.74 12.78
C ARG A 101 -6.49 -8.14 12.63
N CYS A 102 -7.48 -8.79 13.26
CA CYS A 102 -8.83 -8.27 13.37
C CYS A 102 -8.80 -6.82 13.84
N ASP A 103 -7.85 -6.42 14.67
CA ASP A 103 -7.70 -5.03 15.11
C ASP A 103 -7.30 -4.06 13.98
N LEU A 104 -6.43 -4.46 13.04
CA LEU A 104 -6.06 -3.63 11.90
C LEU A 104 -7.14 -3.63 10.82
N LEU A 105 -7.76 -4.77 10.54
CA LEU A 105 -8.93 -4.84 9.66
C LEU A 105 -10.10 -4.05 10.22
N HIS A 106 -10.38 -4.17 11.51
CA HIS A 106 -11.43 -3.42 12.18
C HIS A 106 -11.08 -1.93 12.31
N THR A 107 -9.80 -1.57 12.40
CA THR A 107 -9.36 -0.18 12.26
C THR A 107 -9.56 0.34 10.84
N ALA A 108 -9.24 -0.45 9.82
CA ALA A 108 -9.50 -0.11 8.42
C ALA A 108 -11.02 0.06 8.18
N ASP A 109 -11.84 -0.88 8.66
CA ASP A 109 -13.30 -0.83 8.55
C ASP A 109 -13.88 0.37 9.31
N ARG A 110 -13.36 0.69 10.50
CA ARG A 110 -13.78 1.89 11.26
C ARG A 110 -13.34 3.19 10.59
N LEU A 111 -12.14 3.22 10.01
CA LEU A 111 -11.69 4.35 9.19
C LEU A 111 -12.61 4.52 7.98
N MET A 112 -12.96 3.43 7.29
CA MET A 112 -13.92 3.47 6.17
C MET A 112 -15.30 3.97 6.61
N GLN A 113 -15.81 3.52 7.75
CA GLN A 113 -17.09 4.00 8.31
C GLN A 113 -17.05 5.49 8.68
N GLY A 114 -15.87 6.01 9.08
CA GLY A 114 -15.68 7.44 9.33
C GLY A 114 -15.49 8.26 8.05
N LEU A 115 -14.92 7.67 7.00
CA LEU A 115 -14.65 8.31 5.71
C LEU A 115 -15.84 8.28 4.75
N THR A 116 -16.78 7.34 4.92
CA THR A 116 -18.05 7.30 4.18
C THR A 116 -19.08 8.19 4.88
N PRO A 117 -19.47 9.33 4.29
CA PRO A 117 -20.54 10.14 4.86
C PRO A 117 -21.81 9.30 4.91
N SER A 118 -22.51 9.32 6.05
CA SER A 118 -23.78 8.59 6.25
C SER A 118 -24.90 8.99 5.28
N SER A 119 -24.64 9.96 4.39
CA SER A 119 -25.52 10.53 3.38
C SER A 119 -25.29 10.01 1.96
N ARG A 120 -24.25 9.20 1.69
CA ARG A 120 -24.05 8.62 0.35
C ARG A 120 -25.05 7.51 0.07
N ARG A 121 -25.61 7.51 -1.13
CA ARG A 121 -26.48 6.41 -1.57
C ARG A 121 -25.60 5.15 -1.76
N PRO A 122 -26.08 3.94 -1.44
CA PRO A 122 -25.31 2.70 -1.59
C PRO A 122 -24.72 2.48 -3.00
N GLU A 123 -25.38 3.06 -4.00
CA GLU A 123 -25.04 3.02 -5.43
C GLU A 123 -24.01 4.07 -5.87
N GLU A 124 -23.68 5.04 -5.01
CA GLU A 124 -22.58 6.01 -5.18
C GLU A 124 -21.30 5.58 -4.44
N CYS A 125 -21.39 4.53 -3.63
CA CYS A 125 -20.26 3.99 -2.90
C CYS A 125 -19.52 2.97 -3.78
N GLU A 126 -18.41 3.41 -4.36
CA GLU A 126 -17.40 2.53 -4.95
C GLU A 126 -16.62 1.81 -3.84
N HIS A 127 -17.32 0.99 -3.05
CA HIS A 127 -16.81 0.38 -1.82
C HIS A 127 -15.45 -0.31 -1.99
N GLY A 128 -15.14 -0.83 -3.19
CA GLY A 128 -13.83 -1.39 -3.52
C GLY A 128 -12.72 -0.35 -3.58
N HIS A 129 -12.93 0.77 -4.29
CA HIS A 129 -11.92 1.83 -4.44
C HIS A 129 -11.67 2.60 -3.15
N GLU A 130 -12.71 2.81 -2.33
CA GLU A 130 -12.57 3.44 -1.01
C GLU A 130 -11.81 2.54 -0.02
N GLN A 131 -12.06 1.23 -0.09
CA GLN A 131 -11.31 0.24 0.69
C GLN A 131 -9.86 0.20 0.27
N ASP A 132 -9.60 0.19 -1.04
CA ASP A 132 -8.25 0.20 -1.59
C ASP A 132 -7.50 1.47 -1.15
N ALA A 133 -8.13 2.64 -1.23
CA ALA A 133 -7.57 3.90 -0.77
C ALA A 133 -7.27 3.91 0.75
N THR A 134 -8.13 3.29 1.56
CA THR A 134 -7.92 3.19 3.01
C THR A 134 -6.71 2.31 3.33
N LEU A 135 -6.56 1.18 2.65
CA LEU A 135 -5.39 0.31 2.79
C LEU A 135 -4.11 1.03 2.33
N LEU A 136 -4.15 1.77 1.22
CA LEU A 136 -3.02 2.61 0.80
C LEU A 136 -2.64 3.65 1.85
N ALA A 137 -3.63 4.31 2.47
CA ALA A 137 -3.39 5.28 3.53
C ALA A 137 -2.74 4.62 4.76
N MET A 138 -3.12 3.39 5.11
CA MET A 138 -2.47 2.63 6.18
C MET A 138 -1.02 2.28 5.86
N ALA A 139 -0.73 1.87 4.63
CA ALA A 139 0.64 1.62 4.20
C ALA A 139 1.48 2.91 4.26
N ALA A 140 0.92 4.03 3.80
CA ALA A 140 1.59 5.33 3.83
C ALA A 140 1.85 5.80 5.26
N TRP A 141 0.89 5.59 6.16
CA TRP A 141 1.06 5.86 7.58
C TRP A 141 2.16 4.99 8.20
N ALA A 142 2.23 3.70 7.87
CA ALA A 142 3.29 2.80 8.33
C ALA A 142 4.68 3.28 7.86
N ALA A 143 4.78 3.78 6.62
CA ALA A 143 6.02 4.23 6.01
C ALA A 143 6.70 5.40 6.72
N ILE A 144 5.95 6.20 7.49
CA ILE A 144 6.46 7.36 8.23
C ILE A 144 6.61 7.12 9.73
N GLN A 145 6.30 5.92 10.23
CA GLN A 145 6.46 5.63 11.65
C GLN A 145 7.94 5.53 12.03
N ASN A 146 8.28 6.17 13.14
CA ASN A 146 9.59 6.05 13.76
C ASN A 146 9.43 5.92 15.30
N PRO A 147 9.69 4.73 15.88
CA PRO A 147 10.25 3.52 15.24
C PRO A 147 9.26 2.83 14.29
N PRO A 148 9.74 1.98 13.36
CA PRO A 148 8.88 1.18 12.49
C PRO A 148 7.87 0.32 13.27
N LEU A 149 6.70 0.11 12.66
CA LEU A 149 5.65 -0.70 13.28
C LEU A 149 6.09 -2.16 13.44
N PRO A 150 5.76 -2.84 14.57
CA PRO A 150 6.10 -4.24 14.76
C PRO A 150 5.51 -5.14 13.68
N ASN A 151 6.33 -6.01 13.09
CA ASN A 151 5.95 -6.91 11.99
C ASN A 151 5.50 -6.17 10.71
N TRP A 152 6.00 -4.96 10.48
CA TRP A 152 5.93 -4.30 9.19
C TRP A 152 7.33 -4.19 8.59
N GLN A 153 7.42 -4.34 7.28
CA GLN A 153 8.69 -4.27 6.56
C GLN A 153 8.52 -3.53 5.25
N ASN A 154 9.54 -2.75 4.88
CA ASN A 154 9.71 -2.26 3.52
C ASN A 154 10.23 -3.41 2.64
N LEU A 155 9.39 -3.91 1.74
CA LEU A 155 9.71 -5.07 0.90
C LEU A 155 10.65 -4.74 -0.27
N TYR A 156 11.00 -3.46 -0.45
CA TYR A 156 12.06 -3.06 -1.38
C TYR A 156 13.47 -3.16 -0.78
N ASP A 157 13.58 -3.29 0.55
CA ASP A 157 14.89 -3.39 1.19
C ASP A 157 15.58 -4.69 0.78
N GLY A 158 16.83 -4.59 0.28
CA GLY A 158 17.68 -5.73 -0.06
C GLY A 158 17.69 -6.17 -1.53
N ASP A 159 17.03 -5.43 -2.44
CA ASP A 159 17.05 -5.72 -3.88
C ASP A 159 17.77 -4.64 -4.69
N ASP A 160 19.06 -4.87 -4.95
CA ASP A 160 19.93 -3.98 -5.72
C ASP A 160 19.58 -3.91 -7.23
N CYS A 161 18.63 -4.72 -7.69
CA CYS A 161 18.23 -4.79 -9.10
C CYS A 161 16.99 -3.95 -9.43
N LEU A 162 16.42 -3.24 -8.45
CA LEU A 162 15.26 -2.38 -8.63
C LEU A 162 15.66 -1.01 -9.18
N PHE A 163 14.88 -0.54 -10.14
CA PHE A 163 14.97 0.78 -10.76
C PHE A 163 13.66 1.51 -10.52
N ASN A 164 13.75 2.72 -9.97
CA ASN A 164 12.61 3.64 -9.86
C ASN A 164 12.66 4.67 -11.00
N PRO A 165 11.73 4.62 -11.98
CA PRO A 165 11.68 5.62 -13.04
C PRO A 165 11.34 7.04 -12.55
N SER A 166 10.76 7.19 -11.36
CA SER A 166 10.37 8.52 -10.84
C SER A 166 11.56 9.31 -10.27
N GLY A 167 12.65 8.64 -9.90
CA GLY A 167 13.80 9.24 -9.23
C GLY A 167 13.54 9.72 -7.78
N VAL A 168 12.32 9.53 -7.26
CA VAL A 168 11.94 9.87 -5.88
C VAL A 168 12.18 8.67 -4.96
N PRO A 169 12.59 8.84 -3.70
CA PRO A 169 12.61 7.73 -2.74
C PRO A 169 11.20 7.13 -2.59
N VAL A 170 11.09 5.81 -2.81
CA VAL A 170 9.84 5.06 -2.66
C VAL A 170 10.07 3.85 -1.77
N SER A 171 9.00 3.40 -1.14
CA SER A 171 8.99 2.22 -0.25
C SER A 171 7.82 1.31 -0.60
N TYR A 172 7.81 0.10 -0.06
CA TYR A 172 6.72 -0.85 -0.19
C TYR A 172 6.44 -1.49 1.16
N TRP A 173 5.74 -0.75 2.01
CA TRP A 173 5.46 -1.18 3.38
C TRP A 173 4.28 -2.13 3.45
N MET A 174 4.53 -3.32 4.00
CA MET A 174 3.54 -4.36 4.21
C MET A 174 3.65 -4.95 5.62
N PRO A 175 2.53 -5.37 6.23
CA PRO A 175 2.59 -6.26 7.37
C PRO A 175 3.10 -7.63 6.91
N ILE A 176 4.10 -8.14 7.61
CA ILE A 176 4.65 -9.47 7.38
C ILE A 176 4.15 -10.42 8.48
N PRO A 177 3.74 -11.64 8.13
CA PRO A 177 3.53 -12.70 9.10
C PRO A 177 4.75 -12.84 10.00
N ALA A 178 4.53 -12.97 11.31
CA ALA A 178 5.61 -13.39 12.20
C ALA A 178 5.98 -14.83 11.82
N THR A 179 7.05 -15.02 11.05
CA THR A 179 7.61 -16.35 10.81
C THR A 179 8.13 -16.84 12.15
N ASN A 180 7.43 -17.79 12.77
CA ASN A 180 7.82 -18.54 13.98
C ASN A 180 8.99 -17.93 14.76
N GLN A 181 8.72 -16.99 15.67
CA GLN A 181 9.63 -16.89 16.82
C GLN A 181 9.44 -18.18 17.61
N PRO A 182 10.50 -18.96 17.88
CA PRO A 182 10.37 -20.16 18.70
C PRO A 182 9.91 -19.71 20.09
N HIS A 183 8.74 -20.22 20.49
CA HIS A 183 8.35 -20.26 21.90
C HIS A 183 9.21 -21.28 22.64
#